data_AF-A0A2D8M230-F1
#
_entry.id   AF-A0A2D8M230-F1
#
_cell.length_a   1.000
_cell.length_b   1.000
_cell.length_c   1.000
_cell.angle_alpha   90.00
_cell.angle_beta   90.00
_cell.angle_gamma   90.00
#
_symmetry.space_group_name_H-M   'P 1'
#
loop_
_entity.id
_entity.type
_entity.pdbx_description
1 polymer ?
#
loop_
_entity_poly.entity_id
_entity_poly.type
_entity_poly.pdbx_seq_one_letter_code
_entity_poly.pdbx_strand_id
1 'polypeptide(L)'
;MSRDDEFKDGLRSDDPLKPLNIKENKKNPIAVAVQSGATLEDIPRIIASGRGKIAEQILQMAYENGMKVRSDEDLAEILAKIDLDSPIPSEAFLAIAEVLSYVFRANGEPDPFNAVLKDVLSNWQGQADNAIEDISGTDKKKKE
;
A
#
# COMPACT_ATOMS: atom_id res chain seq x y z
N MET A 1 14.87 0.74 52.48
CA MET A 1 15.74 1.14 51.36
C MET A 1 16.83 0.08 51.29
N SER A 2 16.95 -0.76 50.27
CA SER A 2 16.69 -0.61 48.84
C SER A 2 16.34 -2.00 48.26
N ARG A 3 15.13 -2.20 47.73
CA ARG A 3 14.80 -2.29 46.30
C ARG A 3 15.57 -3.40 45.56
N ASP A 4 14.95 -4.57 45.59
CA ASP A 4 15.16 -5.72 44.71
C ASP A 4 14.71 -5.40 43.27
N ASP A 5 15.38 -4.46 42.61
CA ASP A 5 15.07 -4.08 41.23
C ASP A 5 16.35 -4.12 40.37
N GLU A 6 16.56 -5.23 39.66
CA GLU A 6 17.09 -5.25 38.27
C GLU A 6 17.22 -6.72 37.79
N PHE A 7 16.08 -7.39 37.59
CA PHE A 7 16.03 -8.46 36.58
C PHE A 7 16.11 -7.77 35.21
N LYS A 8 17.33 -7.53 34.73
CA LYS A 8 17.57 -7.14 33.34
C LYS A 8 17.22 -8.32 32.45
N ASP A 9 16.05 -8.26 31.82
CA ASP A 9 15.82 -9.03 30.60
C ASP A 9 16.97 -8.66 29.65
N GLY A 10 17.68 -9.67 29.21
CA GLY A 10 18.99 -9.51 28.61
C GLY A 10 19.48 -10.87 28.25
N LEU A 11 18.74 -11.52 27.33
CA LEU A 11 19.20 -12.71 26.63
C LEU A 11 20.59 -12.40 26.09
N ARG A 12 21.61 -12.97 26.74
CA ARG A 12 23.00 -12.82 26.34
C ARG A 12 23.15 -13.45 24.96
N SER A 13 23.73 -12.72 24.02
CA SER A 13 24.01 -13.20 22.66
C SER A 13 24.84 -14.50 22.62
N ASP A 14 25.50 -14.82 23.73
CA ASP A 14 26.43 -15.94 23.90
C ASP A 14 25.79 -17.15 24.62
N ASP A 15 24.46 -17.19 24.79
CA ASP A 15 23.77 -18.31 25.44
C ASP A 15 23.93 -19.61 24.61
N PRO A 16 24.60 -20.66 25.14
CA PRO A 16 24.77 -21.94 24.46
C PRO A 16 23.44 -22.69 24.25
N LEU A 17 22.35 -22.23 24.87
CA LEU A 17 21.01 -22.76 24.68
C LEU A 17 20.21 -22.03 23.59
N LYS A 18 20.82 -21.15 22.78
CA LYS A 18 20.16 -20.63 21.58
C LYS A 18 19.84 -21.81 20.65
N PRO A 19 18.57 -22.18 20.43
CA PRO A 19 18.28 -23.28 19.54
C PRO A 19 18.79 -22.90 18.15
N LEU A 20 19.73 -23.70 17.63
CA LEU A 20 20.44 -23.49 16.35
C LEU A 20 19.50 -23.43 15.13
N ASN A 21 18.20 -23.63 15.34
CA ASN A 21 17.17 -23.61 14.31
C ASN A 21 16.29 -22.34 14.32
N ILE A 22 16.64 -21.30 15.08
CA ILE A 22 16.11 -19.95 14.83
C ILE A 22 16.85 -19.40 13.60
N LYS A 23 16.47 -19.86 12.41
CA LYS A 23 16.64 -19.02 11.24
C LYS A 23 15.78 -17.80 11.53
N GLU A 24 16.41 -16.67 11.83
CA GLU A 24 15.67 -15.41 11.82
C GLU A 24 14.83 -15.41 10.56
N ASN A 25 13.52 -15.33 10.74
CA ASN A 25 12.57 -15.30 9.65
C ASN A 25 12.78 -13.97 8.93
N LYS A 26 13.88 -13.87 8.17
CA LYS A 26 14.10 -12.80 7.21
C LYS A 26 12.91 -12.88 6.29
N LYS A 27 11.97 -11.96 6.49
CA LYS A 27 10.79 -11.81 5.65
C LYS A 27 11.25 -11.95 4.20
N ASN A 28 10.67 -12.89 3.47
CA ASN A 28 11.06 -13.12 2.09
C ASN A 28 10.85 -11.82 1.32
N PRO A 29 11.90 -11.22 0.72
CA PRO A 29 11.77 -9.93 0.06
C PRO A 29 10.74 -10.02 -1.06
N ILE A 30 9.92 -8.99 -1.22
CA ILE A 30 8.90 -8.87 -2.26
C ILE A 30 9.27 -7.66 -3.11
N ALA A 31 9.21 -7.82 -4.43
CA ALA A 31 9.41 -6.72 -5.36
C ALA A 31 8.40 -6.82 -6.49
N VAL A 32 7.90 -5.65 -6.90
CA VAL A 32 6.94 -5.50 -8.00
C VAL A 32 7.41 -4.34 -8.87
N ALA A 33 7.44 -4.55 -10.18
CA ALA A 33 7.75 -3.54 -11.17
C ALA A 33 6.47 -3.07 -11.85
N VAL A 34 6.25 -1.76 -11.81
CA VAL A 34 5.06 -1.10 -12.37
C VAL A 34 5.49 -0.23 -13.54
N GLN A 35 4.81 -0.38 -14.66
CA GLN A 35 4.97 0.48 -15.83
C GLN A 35 3.79 1.45 -15.90
N SER A 36 4.08 2.75 -15.94
CA SER A 36 3.10 3.80 -16.26
C SER A 36 3.26 4.19 -17.72
N GLY A 37 2.15 4.39 -18.43
CA GLY A 37 2.21 4.99 -19.76
C GLY A 37 2.39 6.51 -19.71
N ALA A 38 2.56 7.10 -20.88
CA ALA A 38 2.89 8.52 -21.04
C ALA A 38 1.67 9.44 -20.95
N THR A 39 0.47 8.90 -21.15
CA THR A 39 -0.80 9.62 -21.07
C THR A 39 -1.61 9.16 -19.86
N LEU A 40 -2.54 10.01 -19.39
CA LEU A 40 -3.48 9.64 -18.32
C LEU A 40 -4.39 8.45 -18.70
N GLU A 41 -4.50 8.15 -19.98
CA GLU A 41 -5.32 7.06 -20.53
C GLU A 41 -4.64 5.69 -20.42
N ASP A 42 -3.31 5.66 -20.26
CA ASP A 42 -2.55 4.43 -20.11
C ASP A 42 -2.50 4.01 -18.62
N ILE A 43 -3.48 3.18 -18.25
CA ILE A 43 -3.57 2.58 -16.92
C ILE A 43 -2.24 1.88 -16.56
N PRO A 44 -1.65 2.17 -15.39
CA PRO A 44 -0.40 1.54 -14.96
C PRO A 44 -0.59 0.02 -14.84
N ARG A 45 0.42 -0.73 -15.30
CA ARG A 45 0.41 -2.20 -15.36
C ARG A 45 1.58 -2.79 -14.59
N ILE A 46 1.37 -3.98 -14.04
CA ILE A 46 2.44 -4.75 -13.41
C ILE A 46 3.14 -5.58 -14.48
N ILE A 47 4.42 -5.28 -14.69
CA ILE A 47 5.26 -5.97 -15.69
C ILE A 47 6.16 -7.04 -15.06
N ALA A 48 6.37 -6.99 -13.74
CA ALA A 48 7.07 -8.04 -13.00
C ALA A 48 6.62 -8.06 -11.54
N SER A 49 6.60 -9.24 -10.93
CA SER A 49 6.32 -9.47 -9.52
C SER A 49 7.10 -10.69 -9.07
N GLY A 50 7.65 -10.65 -7.86
CA GLY A 50 8.52 -11.71 -7.38
C GLY A 50 8.69 -11.71 -5.87
N ARG A 51 9.06 -12.88 -5.35
CA ARG A 51 9.42 -13.08 -3.93
C ARG A 51 10.79 -13.74 -3.82
N GLY A 52 11.49 -13.51 -2.71
CA GLY A 52 12.81 -14.09 -2.45
C GLY A 52 13.81 -13.71 -3.54
N LYS A 53 14.47 -14.73 -4.11
CA LYS A 53 15.49 -14.54 -5.17
C LYS A 53 14.97 -13.80 -6.41
N ILE A 54 13.70 -13.98 -6.77
CA ILE A 54 13.12 -13.28 -7.92
C ILE A 54 12.98 -11.78 -7.60
N ALA A 55 12.61 -11.43 -6.36
CA ALA A 55 12.54 -10.04 -5.94
C ALA A 55 13.92 -9.36 -5.98
N GLU A 56 14.96 -10.08 -5.55
CA GLU A 56 16.36 -9.62 -5.62
C GLU A 56 16.79 -9.36 -7.07
N GLN A 57 16.41 -10.24 -8.01
CA GLN A 57 16.70 -10.04 -9.44
C GLN A 57 15.96 -8.83 -10.03
N ILE A 58 14.68 -8.63 -9.67
CA ILE A 58 13.90 -7.46 -10.10
C ILE A 58 14.58 -6.17 -9.61
N LEU A 59 14.98 -6.12 -8.34
CA LEU A 59 15.68 -4.98 -7.76
C LEU A 59 17.03 -4.74 -8.43
N GLN A 60 17.80 -5.80 -8.67
CA GLN A 60 19.08 -5.72 -9.36
C GLN A 60 18.94 -5.08 -10.75
N MET A 61 17.98 -5.58 -11.56
CA MET A 61 17.69 -5.01 -12.88
C MET A 61 17.21 -3.56 -12.79
N ALA A 62 16.40 -3.22 -11.78
CA ALA A 62 15.95 -1.85 -11.58
C ALA A 62 17.14 -0.91 -11.33
N TYR A 63 18.06 -1.29 -10.45
CA TYR A 63 19.26 -0.49 -10.17
C TYR A 63 20.19 -0.38 -11.38
N GLU A 64 20.40 -1.47 -12.13
CA GLU A 64 21.24 -1.48 -13.34
C GLU A 64 20.70 -0.56 -14.44
N ASN A 65 19.38 -0.46 -14.55
CA ASN A 65 18.71 0.39 -15.54
C ASN A 65 18.42 1.80 -15.01
N GLY A 66 18.85 2.14 -13.78
CA GLY A 66 18.57 3.43 -13.17
C GLY A 66 17.09 3.69 -12.90
N MET A 67 16.28 2.64 -12.76
CA MET A 67 14.87 2.74 -12.39
C MET A 67 14.72 3.15 -10.92
N LYS A 68 13.72 3.98 -10.65
CA LYS A 68 13.39 4.42 -9.28
C LYS A 68 12.86 3.22 -8.49
N VAL A 69 13.42 2.99 -7.30
CA VAL A 69 12.98 1.94 -6.37
C VAL A 69 12.45 2.58 -5.10
N ARG A 70 11.27 2.15 -4.64
CA ARG A 70 10.68 2.57 -3.37
C ARG A 70 10.42 1.35 -2.49
N SER A 71 10.79 1.45 -1.22
CA SER A 71 10.59 0.40 -0.22
C SER A 71 9.31 0.66 0.56
N ASP A 72 8.29 -0.17 0.34
CA ASP A 72 7.01 -0.13 1.05
C ASP A 72 6.47 -1.58 1.11
N GLU A 73 6.48 -2.17 2.30
CA GLU A 73 6.18 -3.60 2.49
C GLU A 73 4.70 -3.89 2.21
N ASP A 74 3.80 -3.06 2.76
CA ASP A 74 2.35 -3.25 2.63
C ASP A 74 1.91 -3.06 1.17
N LEU A 75 2.43 -2.02 0.50
CA LEU A 75 2.15 -1.78 -0.91
C LEU A 75 2.68 -2.92 -1.79
N ALA A 76 3.91 -3.39 -1.53
CA ALA A 76 4.49 -4.50 -2.28
C ALA A 76 3.66 -5.78 -2.12
N GLU A 77 3.14 -6.07 -0.93
CA GLU A 77 2.24 -7.21 -0.71
C GLU A 77 0.91 -7.10 -1.46
N ILE A 78 0.32 -5.91 -1.50
CA ILE A 78 -0.93 -5.65 -2.24
C ILE A 78 -0.71 -5.83 -3.73
N LEU A 79 0.32 -5.19 -4.28
CA LEU A 79 0.63 -5.25 -5.71
C LEU A 79 1.06 -6.65 -6.14
N ALA A 80 1.75 -7.41 -5.28
CA ALA A 80 2.16 -8.77 -5.59
C ALA A 80 1.00 -9.77 -5.70
N LYS A 81 -0.22 -9.38 -5.30
CA LYS A 81 -1.45 -10.19 -5.49
C LYS A 81 -2.13 -9.95 -6.84
N ILE A 82 -1.71 -8.94 -7.59
CA ILE A 82 -2.26 -8.63 -8.92
C ILE A 82 -1.49 -9.44 -9.97
N ASP A 83 -2.22 -10.00 -10.93
CA ASP A 83 -1.64 -10.79 -12.00
C ASP A 83 -0.77 -9.95 -12.96
N LEU A 84 0.30 -10.56 -13.46
CA LEU A 84 1.20 -9.96 -14.44
C LEU A 84 0.44 -9.59 -15.72
N ASP A 85 0.78 -8.44 -16.30
CA ASP A 85 0.13 -7.86 -17.49
C ASP A 85 -1.38 -7.62 -17.36
N SER A 86 -1.94 -7.80 -16.16
CA SER A 86 -3.34 -7.51 -15.89
C SER A 86 -3.52 -6.01 -15.61
N PRO A 87 -4.55 -5.36 -16.19
CA PRO A 87 -4.95 -4.05 -15.73
C PRO A 87 -5.38 -4.14 -14.27
N ILE A 88 -4.96 -3.17 -13.45
CA ILE A 88 -5.35 -3.12 -12.04
C ILE A 88 -6.88 -3.07 -11.97
N PRO A 89 -7.54 -4.03 -11.29
CA PRO A 89 -9.00 -4.06 -11.21
C PRO A 89 -9.52 -2.80 -10.54
N SER A 90 -10.65 -2.28 -11.03
CA SER A 90 -11.27 -1.02 -10.59
C SER A 90 -11.45 -0.91 -9.08
N GLU A 91 -11.74 -2.03 -8.43
CA GLU A 91 -11.95 -2.15 -6.99
C GLU A 91 -10.66 -1.92 -6.19
N ALA A 92 -9.51 -2.29 -6.75
CA ALA A 92 -8.19 -2.07 -6.14
C ALA A 92 -7.55 -0.75 -6.60
N PHE A 93 -8.00 -0.21 -7.74
CA PHE A 93 -7.45 1.00 -8.34
C PHE A 93 -7.55 2.20 -7.39
N LEU A 94 -8.68 2.38 -6.69
CA LEU A 94 -8.86 3.49 -5.75
C LEU A 94 -7.86 3.45 -4.60
N ALA A 95 -7.69 2.26 -3.98
CA ALA A 95 -6.77 2.06 -2.87
C ALA A 95 -5.31 2.26 -3.28
N ILE A 96 -4.93 1.77 -4.46
CA ILE A 96 -3.57 1.94 -4.99
C ILE A 96 -3.32 3.39 -5.41
N ALA A 97 -4.29 4.04 -6.04
CA ALA A 97 -4.21 5.44 -6.43
C ALA A 97 -4.00 6.37 -5.23
N GLU A 98 -4.66 6.10 -4.09
CA GLU A 98 -4.46 6.85 -2.86
C GLU A 98 -3.00 6.73 -2.34
N VAL A 99 -2.45 5.51 -2.33
CA VAL A 99 -1.06 5.29 -1.90
C VAL A 99 -0.06 5.94 -2.86
N LEU A 100 -0.27 5.80 -4.17
CA LEU A 100 0.57 6.43 -5.19
C LEU A 100 0.47 7.95 -5.13
N SER A 101 -0.72 8.52 -4.92
CA SER A 101 -0.93 9.95 -4.74
C SER A 101 -0.10 10.51 -3.59
N TYR A 102 -0.13 9.82 -2.44
CA TYR A 102 0.70 10.18 -1.29
C TYR A 102 2.20 10.13 -1.62
N VAL A 103 2.64 9.10 -2.35
CA VAL A 103 4.03 8.92 -2.80
C VAL A 103 4.48 10.08 -3.71
N PHE A 104 3.69 10.42 -4.73
CA PHE A 104 4.01 11.50 -5.68
C PHE A 104 4.04 12.87 -4.99
N ARG A 105 3.05 13.15 -4.12
CA ARG A 105 2.99 14.40 -3.35
C ARG A 105 4.15 14.54 -2.37
N ALA A 106 4.53 13.46 -1.68
CA ALA A 106 5.69 13.45 -0.77
C ALA A 106 7.01 13.69 -1.52
N ASN A 107 7.06 13.33 -2.80
CA ASN A 107 8.22 13.53 -3.67
C ASN A 107 8.21 14.90 -4.38
N GLY A 108 7.20 15.74 -4.18
CA GLY A 108 7.06 17.04 -4.85
C GLY A 108 6.80 16.94 -6.36
N GLU A 109 6.43 15.76 -6.84
CA GLU A 109 6.11 15.52 -8.26
C GLU A 109 4.62 15.75 -8.51
N PRO A 110 4.23 16.20 -9.72
CA PRO A 110 2.83 16.36 -10.07
C PRO A 110 2.16 14.99 -10.06
N ASP A 111 1.18 14.83 -9.18
CA ASP A 111 0.43 13.60 -8.98
C ASP A 111 -0.66 13.46 -10.07
N PRO A 112 -0.51 12.52 -11.02
CA PRO A 112 -1.48 12.31 -12.09
C PRO A 112 -2.77 11.65 -11.59
N PHE A 113 -2.75 11.04 -10.40
CA PHE A 113 -3.91 10.35 -9.80
C PHE A 113 -4.80 11.30 -9.00
N ASN A 114 -4.29 12.46 -8.58
CA ASN A 114 -5.04 13.44 -7.78
C ASN A 114 -6.33 13.93 -8.47
N ALA A 115 -6.28 14.15 -9.80
CA ALA A 115 -7.43 14.63 -10.55
C ALA A 115 -8.55 13.58 -10.57
N VAL A 116 -8.21 12.32 -10.85
CA VAL A 116 -9.15 11.20 -10.86
C VAL A 116 -9.72 10.93 -9.46
N LEU A 117 -8.87 10.94 -8.43
CA LEU A 117 -9.30 10.77 -7.03
C LEU A 117 -10.27 11.89 -6.60
N LYS A 118 -9.98 13.14 -6.99
CA LYS A 118 -10.83 14.28 -6.66
C LYS A 118 -12.20 14.18 -7.34
N ASP A 119 -12.27 13.74 -8.59
CA ASP A 119 -13.53 13.56 -9.31
C ASP A 119 -14.37 12.43 -8.72
N VAL A 120 -13.75 11.28 -8.38
CA VAL A 120 -14.45 10.16 -7.74
C VAL A 120 -14.98 10.54 -6.35
N LEU A 121 -14.17 11.22 -5.53
CA LEU A 121 -14.58 11.68 -4.20
C LEU A 121 -15.69 12.74 -4.27
N SER A 122 -15.64 13.65 -5.23
CA SER A 122 -16.67 14.67 -5.45
C SER A 122 -18.01 14.04 -5.83
N ASN A 123 -17.99 12.99 -6.66
CA ASN A 123 -19.18 12.25 -7.04
C ASN A 123 -19.81 11.48 -5.87
N TRP A 124 -19.00 11.04 -4.89
CA TRP A 124 -19.48 10.34 -3.69
C TRP A 124 -20.03 11.29 -2.62
N GLN A 125 -19.54 12.52 -2.54
CA GLN A 125 -20.11 13.55 -1.65
C GLN A 125 -21.55 13.91 -2.05
N GLY A 126 -21.81 14.01 -3.36
CA GLY A 126 -23.15 14.29 -3.88
C GLY A 126 -24.18 13.17 -3.62
N GLN A 127 -23.75 11.93 -3.39
CA GLN A 127 -24.65 10.82 -3.08
C GLN A 127 -24.97 10.71 -1.59
N ALA A 128 -24.03 11.12 -0.71
CA ALA A 128 -24.23 11.15 0.74
C ALA A 128 -25.21 12.24 1.17
N ASP A 129 -25.14 13.43 0.55
CA ASP A 129 -26.03 14.55 0.88
C ASP A 129 -27.50 14.25 0.51
N ASN A 130 -27.74 13.58 -0.62
CA ASN A 130 -29.07 13.17 -1.06
C ASN A 130 -29.70 12.05 -0.19
N ALA A 131 -28.88 11.23 0.47
CA ALA A 131 -29.38 10.16 1.35
C ALA A 131 -29.83 10.68 2.72
N ILE A 132 -29.37 11.86 3.15
CA ILE A 132 -29.71 12.45 4.47
C ILE A 132 -31.05 13.18 4.43
N GLU A 133 -31.49 13.72 3.29
CA GLU A 133 -32.79 14.39 3.17
C GLU A 133 -33.98 13.43 3.36
N ASP A 134 -33.86 12.18 2.91
CA ASP A 134 -34.94 11.19 2.95
C ASP A 134 -35.22 10.65 4.38
N ILE A 135 -34.25 10.77 5.29
CA ILE A 135 -34.36 10.26 6.69
C ILE A 135 -34.96 11.31 7.64
N SER A 136 -35.09 12.58 7.21
CA SER A 136 -35.66 13.66 8.03
C SER A 136 -37.15 13.93 7.75
N GLY A 137 -37.74 13.21 6.79
CA GLY A 137 -39.09 13.43 6.25
C GLY A 137 -40.26 12.72 6.96
N THR A 138 -40.04 11.89 7.99
CA THR A 138 -41.13 11.12 8.62
C THR A 138 -41.28 11.44 10.12
N ASP A 139 -41.77 12.64 10.46
CA ASP A 139 -42.68 12.81 11.61
C ASP A 139 -43.23 14.25 11.75
N LYS A 140 -44.22 14.65 10.94
CA LYS A 140 -45.21 15.70 11.32
C LYS A 140 -46.48 15.56 10.48
N LYS A 141 -47.42 14.71 10.89
CA LYS A 141 -48.88 14.96 10.77
C LYS A 141 -49.69 13.77 11.33
N LYS A 142 -50.02 13.86 12.62
CA LYS A 142 -51.27 13.31 13.16
C LYS A 142 -51.71 14.10 14.40
N LYS A 143 -52.38 15.21 14.15
CA LYS A 143 -53.34 15.83 15.06
C LYS A 143 -54.43 16.47 14.19
N GLU A 144 -55.47 15.69 13.96
CA GLU A 144 -56.87 16.10 13.85
C GLU A 144 -57.73 14.93 14.32
#